data_AF-A0A813NJ51-F1
#
_entry.id   AF-A0A813NJ51-F1
#
_cell.length_a   1.000
_cell.length_b   1.000
_cell.length_c   1.000
_cell.angle_alpha   90.00
_cell.angle_beta   90.00
_cell.angle_gamma   90.00
#
_symmetry.space_group_name_H-M   'P 1'
#
loop_
_entity.id
_entity.type
_entity.pdbx_description
1 polymer ?
#
loop_
_entity_poly.entity_id
_entity_poly.type
_entity_poly.pdbx_seq_one_letter_code
_entity_poly.pdbx_strand_id
1 'polypeptide(L)'
;MSKLVKVLKPGEFEKETYFLTDDEKFNLIPKLRESGNALYNASDYEKACEKYGQVLQFFDELMIKEKPNDVEWKKLDEQRRPILLNFVQCKLKLGEYYSAIEHATTILNSDSTNSKALYRRAKAHVGAWNIKEAKEDFETLLKVDPSLNALVKQELNLLAQAEQEKNKQDKSNLTRLFST
;
A
#
# COMPACT_ATOMS: atom_id res chain seq x y z
N MET A 1 -28.67 -29.50 -15.91
CA MET A 1 -27.99 -29.19 -14.64
C MET A 1 -28.33 -27.76 -14.24
N SER A 2 -29.29 -27.60 -13.33
CA SER A 2 -29.79 -26.31 -12.85
C SER A 2 -28.76 -25.60 -11.98
N LYS A 3 -28.37 -24.38 -12.36
CA LYS A 3 -27.58 -23.46 -11.52
C LYS A 3 -28.40 -23.11 -10.29
N LEU A 4 -27.91 -23.52 -9.11
CA LEU A 4 -28.43 -23.06 -7.83
C LEU A 4 -28.17 -21.54 -7.71
N VAL A 5 -29.22 -20.75 -7.84
CA VAL A 5 -29.24 -19.37 -7.35
C VAL A 5 -29.31 -19.48 -5.83
N LYS A 6 -28.27 -19.01 -5.13
CA LYS A 6 -28.31 -18.87 -3.67
C LYS A 6 -29.40 -17.84 -3.34
N VAL A 7 -30.53 -18.31 -2.83
CA VAL A 7 -31.62 -17.45 -2.37
C VAL A 7 -31.19 -16.86 -1.03
N LEU A 8 -30.90 -15.55 -1.01
CA LEU A 8 -30.64 -14.77 0.20
C LEU A 8 -31.95 -14.59 0.98
N LYS A 9 -31.90 -14.64 2.31
CA LYS A 9 -33.08 -14.53 3.17
C LYS A 9 -33.60 -13.08 3.20
N PRO A 10 -34.93 -12.87 3.31
CA PRO A 10 -35.49 -11.53 3.47
C PRO A 10 -34.97 -10.88 4.76
N GLY A 11 -34.15 -9.83 4.63
CA GLY A 11 -33.51 -9.12 5.75
C GLY A 11 -31.98 -9.24 5.82
N GLU A 12 -31.36 -10.09 5.01
CA GLU A 12 -29.89 -10.20 4.85
C GLU A 12 -29.39 -9.41 3.62
N PHE A 13 -30.01 -8.27 3.33
CA PHE A 13 -29.37 -7.30 2.44
C PHE A 13 -28.35 -6.53 3.28
N GLU A 14 -27.08 -6.95 3.23
CA GLU A 14 -26.00 -5.97 3.40
C GLU A 14 -26.35 -4.84 2.43
N LYS A 15 -26.74 -3.67 2.94
CA LYS A 15 -26.94 -2.49 2.07
C LYS A 15 -25.69 -2.43 1.21
N GLU A 16 -25.80 -2.62 -0.10
CA GLU A 16 -24.67 -2.42 -0.99
C GLU A 16 -24.09 -1.05 -0.63
N THR A 17 -22.78 -0.98 -0.41
CA THR A 17 -22.08 0.20 0.13
C THR A 17 -22.45 1.50 -0.57
N TYR A 18 -22.95 1.39 -1.81
CA TYR A 18 -23.54 2.43 -2.64
C TYR A 18 -24.74 3.16 -2.03
N PHE A 19 -25.58 2.52 -1.20
CA PHE A 19 -26.80 3.11 -0.62
C PHE A 19 -26.57 3.82 0.72
N LEU A 20 -25.33 3.90 1.19
CA LEU A 20 -25.01 4.56 2.45
C LEU A 20 -24.96 6.07 2.29
N THR A 21 -25.55 6.79 3.24
CA THR A 21 -25.37 8.25 3.34
C THR A 21 -23.93 8.59 3.74
N ASP A 22 -23.53 9.84 3.55
CA ASP A 22 -22.18 10.28 3.94
C ASP A 22 -21.94 10.11 5.45
N ASP A 23 -22.93 10.43 6.28
CA ASP A 23 -22.87 10.22 7.73
C ASP A 23 -22.78 8.73 8.10
N GLU A 24 -23.52 7.85 7.41
CA GLU A 24 -23.41 6.40 7.61
C GLU A 24 -22.00 5.91 7.26
N LYS A 25 -21.40 6.40 6.17
CA LYS A 25 -20.01 6.07 5.79
C LYS A 25 -19.02 6.55 6.85
N PHE A 26 -19.10 7.80 7.28
CA PHE A 26 -18.21 8.34 8.32
C PHE A 26 -18.27 7.55 9.62
N ASN A 27 -19.47 7.12 10.04
CA ASN A 27 -19.65 6.30 11.24
C ASN A 27 -19.08 4.87 11.10
N LEU A 28 -18.93 4.36 9.87
CA LEU A 28 -18.36 3.04 9.60
C LEU A 28 -16.83 3.06 9.44
N ILE A 29 -16.24 4.18 9.03
CA ILE A 29 -14.79 4.32 8.81
C ILE A 29 -13.97 3.83 10.01
N PRO A 30 -14.23 4.25 11.27
CA PRO A 30 -13.48 3.79 12.43
C PRO A 30 -13.59 2.27 12.64
N LYS A 31 -14.79 1.71 12.49
CA LYS A 31 -15.06 0.27 12.71
C LYS A 31 -14.33 -0.59 11.68
N LEU A 32 -14.37 -0.20 10.40
CA LEU A 32 -13.69 -0.93 9.34
C LEU A 32 -12.17 -0.80 9.46
N ARG A 33 -11.66 0.38 9.84
CA ARG A 33 -10.24 0.57 10.14
C ARG A 33 -9.78 -0.34 11.27
N GLU A 34 -10.52 -0.41 12.38
CA GLU A 34 -10.20 -1.27 13.52
C GLU A 34 -10.25 -2.75 13.13
N SER A 35 -11.27 -3.15 12.36
CA SER A 35 -11.35 -4.50 11.80
C SER A 35 -10.14 -4.83 10.92
N GLY A 36 -9.72 -3.90 10.05
CA GLY A 36 -8.51 -4.06 9.22
C GLY A 36 -7.25 -4.19 10.07
N ASN A 37 -7.11 -3.40 11.13
CA ASN A 37 -5.98 -3.49 12.05
C ASN A 37 -5.94 -4.85 12.79
N ALA A 38 -7.09 -5.35 13.24
CA ALA A 38 -7.19 -6.64 13.90
C ALA A 38 -6.78 -7.79 12.95
N LEU A 39 -7.26 -7.76 11.71
CA LEU A 39 -6.89 -8.73 10.67
C LEU A 39 -5.41 -8.67 10.31
N TYR A 40 -4.85 -7.46 10.17
CA TYR A 40 -3.43 -7.26 9.92
C TYR A 40 -2.57 -7.85 11.04
N ASN A 41 -2.95 -7.61 12.30
CA ASN A 41 -2.25 -8.17 13.46
C ASN A 41 -2.38 -9.68 13.55
N ALA A 42 -3.46 -10.26 13.02
CA ALA A 42 -3.64 -11.70 12.85
C ALA A 42 -2.90 -12.28 11.62
N SER A 43 -2.13 -11.45 10.89
CA SER A 43 -1.46 -11.80 9.62
C SER A 43 -2.39 -12.22 8.47
N ASP A 44 -3.69 -11.94 8.58
CA ASP A 44 -4.67 -12.11 7.48
C ASP A 44 -4.63 -10.84 6.60
N TYR A 45 -3.57 -10.73 5.81
CA TYR A 45 -3.26 -9.51 5.06
C TYR A 45 -4.23 -9.27 3.90
N GLU A 46 -4.77 -10.34 3.30
CA GLU A 46 -5.78 -10.29 2.25
C GLU A 46 -7.04 -9.61 2.77
N LYS A 47 -7.62 -10.11 3.87
CA LYS A 47 -8.84 -9.49 4.43
C LYS A 47 -8.56 -8.13 5.04
N ALA A 48 -7.39 -7.91 5.63
CA ALA A 48 -6.99 -6.58 6.09
C ALA A 48 -7.00 -5.57 4.93
N CYS A 49 -6.44 -5.97 3.78
CA CYS A 49 -6.43 -5.18 2.55
C CYS A 49 -7.84 -4.87 2.06
N GLU A 50 -8.76 -5.85 2.06
CA GLU A 50 -10.17 -5.64 1.72
C GLU A 50 -10.83 -4.58 2.63
N LYS A 51 -10.63 -4.66 3.95
CA LYS A 51 -11.22 -3.68 4.90
C LYS A 51 -10.66 -2.28 4.73
N TYR A 52 -9.35 -2.15 4.55
CA TYR A 52 -8.75 -0.84 4.27
C TYR A 52 -9.20 -0.31 2.90
N GLY A 53 -9.32 -1.16 1.88
CA GLY A 53 -9.84 -0.80 0.56
C GLY A 53 -11.27 -0.25 0.61
N GLN A 54 -12.15 -0.87 1.40
CA GLN A 54 -13.51 -0.36 1.64
C GLN A 54 -13.51 1.04 2.26
N VAL A 55 -12.65 1.27 3.26
CA VAL A 55 -12.51 2.60 3.88
C VAL A 55 -11.99 3.64 2.87
N LEU A 56 -11.00 3.26 2.04
CA LEU A 56 -10.48 4.14 1.00
C LEU A 56 -11.54 4.49 -0.04
N GLN A 57 -12.39 3.54 -0.44
CA GLN A 57 -13.51 3.81 -1.34
C GLN A 57 -14.48 4.85 -0.75
N PHE A 58 -14.80 4.76 0.55
CA PHE A 58 -15.63 5.78 1.20
C PHE A 58 -14.98 7.15 1.14
N PHE A 59 -13.68 7.25 1.42
CA PHE A 59 -12.98 8.52 1.29
C PHE A 59 -12.97 9.04 -0.14
N ASP A 60 -12.71 8.20 -1.14
CA ASP A 60 -12.67 8.62 -2.55
C ASP A 60 -14.05 9.15 -2.99
N GLU A 61 -15.15 8.49 -2.58
CA GLU A 61 -16.53 8.94 -2.86
C GLU A 61 -16.87 10.27 -2.18
N LEU A 62 -16.43 10.48 -0.94
CA LEU A 62 -16.60 11.75 -0.22
C LEU A 62 -15.77 12.86 -0.87
N MET A 63 -14.52 12.58 -1.24
CA MET A 63 -13.60 13.56 -1.82
C MET A 63 -14.00 14.02 -3.22
N ILE A 64 -14.72 13.20 -4.01
CA ILE A 64 -15.25 13.60 -5.33
C ILE A 64 -16.26 14.76 -5.22
N LYS A 65 -16.93 14.91 -4.08
CA LYS A 65 -17.91 15.99 -3.84
C LYS A 65 -17.23 17.32 -3.49
N GLU A 66 -15.96 17.25 -3.09
CA GLU A 66 -15.18 18.41 -2.67
C GLU A 66 -14.30 18.92 -3.80
N LYS A 67 -14.03 20.23 -3.81
CA LYS A 67 -13.08 20.82 -4.76
C LYS A 67 -11.66 20.36 -4.40
N PRO A 68 -10.88 19.81 -5.35
CA PRO A 68 -9.50 19.41 -5.09
C PRO A 68 -8.67 20.54 -4.47
N ASN A 69 -7.90 20.21 -3.43
CA ASN A 69 -7.05 21.12 -2.64
C ASN A 69 -7.76 22.18 -1.79
N ASP A 70 -9.10 22.17 -1.73
CA ASP A 70 -9.84 23.02 -0.79
C ASP A 70 -9.73 22.50 0.65
N VAL A 71 -10.16 23.30 1.62
CA VAL A 71 -10.01 23.02 3.06
C VAL A 71 -10.65 21.68 3.43
N GLU A 72 -11.88 21.40 2.99
CA GLU A 72 -12.57 20.15 3.30
C GLU A 72 -11.94 18.95 2.59
N TRP A 73 -11.50 19.10 1.33
CA TRP A 73 -10.77 18.06 0.61
C TRP A 73 -9.47 17.68 1.32
N LYS A 74 -8.71 18.67 1.81
CA LYS A 74 -7.46 18.43 2.55
C LYS A 74 -7.70 17.73 3.87
N LYS A 75 -8.76 18.09 4.61
CA LYS A 75 -9.17 17.40 5.84
C LYS A 75 -9.52 15.93 5.59
N LEU A 76 -10.19 15.63 4.48
CA LEU A 76 -10.48 14.26 4.08
C LEU A 76 -9.19 13.51 3.74
N ASP A 77 -8.29 14.12 2.95
CA ASP A 77 -7.01 13.49 2.59
C ASP A 77 -6.14 13.23 3.83
N GLU A 78 -6.12 14.14 4.81
CA GLU A 78 -5.46 13.95 6.10
C GLU A 78 -5.97 12.72 6.86
N GLN A 79 -7.28 12.47 6.87
CA GLN A 79 -7.89 11.32 7.51
C GLN A 79 -7.70 10.02 6.70
N ARG A 80 -7.67 10.13 5.37
CA ARG A 80 -7.45 9.02 4.44
C ARG A 80 -6.01 8.49 4.49
N ARG A 81 -5.01 9.37 4.62
CA ARG A 81 -3.58 9.04 4.55
C ARG A 81 -3.14 7.90 5.49
N PRO A 82 -3.51 7.86 6.79
CA PRO A 82 -3.18 6.74 7.66
C PRO A 82 -3.74 5.39 7.19
N ILE A 83 -4.93 5.38 6.59
CA ILE A 83 -5.55 4.17 6.03
C ILE A 83 -4.79 3.73 4.79
N LEU A 84 -4.48 4.66 3.89
CA LEU A 84 -3.74 4.39 2.66
C LEU A 84 -2.35 3.84 2.98
N LEU A 85 -1.69 4.38 4.01
CA LEU A 85 -0.44 3.86 4.55
C LEU A 85 -0.57 2.39 4.98
N ASN A 86 -1.62 2.03 5.73
CA ASN A 86 -1.85 0.65 6.14
C ASN A 86 -2.19 -0.28 4.96
N PHE A 87 -2.93 0.22 3.98
CA PHE A 87 -3.22 -0.49 2.74
C PHE A 87 -1.93 -0.82 1.95
N VAL A 88 -1.05 0.17 1.76
CA VAL A 88 0.30 -0.02 1.17
C VAL A 88 1.07 -1.10 1.93
N GLN A 89 1.01 -1.06 3.27
CA GLN A 89 1.68 -2.06 4.09
C GLN A 89 1.13 -3.48 3.87
N CYS A 90 -0.18 -3.63 3.68
CA CYS A 90 -0.80 -4.91 3.34
C CYS A 90 -0.34 -5.39 1.97
N LYS A 91 -0.39 -4.51 0.95
CA LYS A 91 0.07 -4.82 -0.41
C LYS A 91 1.53 -5.28 -0.44
N LEU A 92 2.40 -4.64 0.35
CA LEU A 92 3.78 -5.10 0.55
C LEU A 92 3.87 -6.52 1.11
N LYS A 93 3.04 -6.86 2.11
CA LYS A 93 3.02 -8.20 2.72
C LYS A 93 2.52 -9.28 1.76
N LEU A 94 1.63 -8.90 0.85
CA LEU A 94 1.09 -9.76 -0.20
C LEU A 94 2.02 -9.89 -1.43
N GLY A 95 3.13 -9.16 -1.48
CA GLY A 95 4.03 -9.14 -2.64
C GLY A 95 3.47 -8.36 -3.84
N GLU A 96 2.39 -7.59 -3.65
CA GLU A 96 1.78 -6.74 -4.68
C GLU A 96 2.53 -5.41 -4.83
N TYR A 97 3.78 -5.49 -5.26
CA TYR A 97 4.72 -4.36 -5.20
C TYR A 97 4.29 -3.15 -6.04
N TYR A 98 3.77 -3.33 -7.25
CA TYR A 98 3.37 -2.21 -8.10
C TYR A 98 2.18 -1.43 -7.53
N SER A 99 1.18 -2.13 -6.97
CA SER A 99 0.07 -1.48 -6.26
C SER A 99 0.57 -0.72 -5.02
N ALA A 100 1.50 -1.31 -4.26
CA ALA A 100 2.12 -0.62 -3.13
C ALA A 100 2.86 0.67 -3.57
N ILE A 101 3.59 0.64 -4.69
CA ILE A 101 4.30 1.81 -5.26
C ILE A 101 3.32 2.91 -5.64
N GLU A 102 2.24 2.56 -6.34
CA GLU A 102 1.23 3.51 -6.80
C GLU A 102 0.61 4.27 -5.63
N HIS A 103 0.09 3.53 -4.64
CA HIS A 103 -0.57 4.13 -3.49
C HIS A 103 0.39 4.91 -2.57
N ALA A 104 1.64 4.44 -2.41
CA ALA A 104 2.64 5.21 -1.67
C ALA A 104 3.02 6.51 -2.40
N THR A 105 3.05 6.49 -3.73
CA THR A 105 3.28 7.69 -4.55
C THR A 105 2.13 8.68 -4.42
N THR A 106 0.87 8.23 -4.35
CA THR A 106 -0.26 9.11 -4.05
C THR A 106 -0.06 9.88 -2.74
N ILE A 107 0.44 9.22 -1.69
CA ILE A 107 0.73 9.90 -0.41
C ILE A 107 1.84 10.93 -0.60
N LEU A 108 2.93 10.56 -1.29
CA LEU A 108 4.10 11.42 -1.47
C LEU A 108 3.85 12.61 -2.40
N ASN A 109 2.84 12.54 -3.28
CA ASN A 109 2.39 13.67 -4.07
C ASN A 109 1.74 14.76 -3.21
N SER A 110 1.06 14.37 -2.12
CA SER A 110 0.46 15.30 -1.15
C SER A 110 1.41 15.69 -0.01
N ASP A 111 2.26 14.76 0.41
CA ASP A 111 3.18 14.89 1.55
C ASP A 111 4.51 14.19 1.22
N SER A 112 5.40 14.93 0.54
CA SER A 112 6.68 14.40 0.05
C SER A 112 7.68 14.06 1.15
N THR A 113 7.43 14.49 2.39
CA THR A 113 8.26 14.23 3.57
C THR A 113 7.69 13.12 4.45
N ASN A 114 6.73 12.34 3.95
CA ASN A 114 6.18 11.23 4.71
C ASN A 114 7.16 10.06 4.82
N SER A 115 7.90 9.97 5.93
CA SER A 115 8.91 8.93 6.16
C SER A 115 8.38 7.50 5.99
N LYS A 116 7.13 7.24 6.41
CA LYS A 116 6.51 5.91 6.30
C LYS A 116 6.21 5.55 4.85
N ALA A 117 5.72 6.50 4.05
CA ALA A 117 5.45 6.28 2.64
C ALA A 117 6.75 6.08 1.85
N LEU A 118 7.78 6.92 2.09
CA LEU A 118 9.12 6.77 1.49
C LEU A 118 9.70 5.39 1.79
N TYR A 119 9.71 4.98 3.05
CA TYR A 119 10.23 3.66 3.43
C TYR A 119 9.47 2.51 2.76
N ARG A 120 8.14 2.56 2.77
CA ARG A 120 7.31 1.51 2.17
C ARG A 120 7.45 1.45 0.66
N ARG A 121 7.52 2.60 -0.02
CA ARG A 121 7.75 2.68 -1.47
C ARG A 121 9.14 2.15 -1.85
N ALA A 122 10.17 2.48 -1.08
CA ALA A 122 11.52 1.91 -1.25
C ALA A 122 11.49 0.38 -1.16
N LYS A 123 10.85 -0.18 -0.12
CA LYS A 123 10.69 -1.64 0.03
C LYS A 123 9.93 -2.27 -1.13
N ALA A 124 8.91 -1.59 -1.66
CA ALA A 124 8.17 -2.07 -2.82
C ALA A 124 9.04 -2.06 -4.09
N HIS A 125 9.82 -1.00 -4.31
CA HIS A 125 10.80 -0.93 -5.40
C HIS A 125 11.84 -2.04 -5.29
N VAL A 126 12.35 -2.35 -4.09
CA VAL A 126 13.23 -3.50 -3.87
C VAL A 126 12.54 -4.81 -4.29
N GLY A 127 11.30 -5.04 -3.84
CA GLY A 127 10.53 -6.24 -4.21
C GLY A 127 10.28 -6.37 -5.72
N ALA A 128 10.09 -5.25 -6.41
CA ALA A 128 9.91 -5.16 -7.85
C ALA A 128 11.23 -5.12 -8.66
N TRP A 129 12.40 -5.24 -8.03
CA TRP A 129 13.72 -5.08 -8.66
C TRP A 129 13.98 -3.71 -9.32
N ASN A 130 13.29 -2.67 -8.88
CA ASN A 130 13.51 -1.28 -9.27
C ASN A 130 14.60 -0.64 -8.39
N ILE A 131 15.85 -1.08 -8.59
CA ILE A 131 16.98 -0.80 -7.69
C ILE A 131 17.29 0.69 -7.57
N LYS A 132 17.20 1.43 -8.69
CA LYS A 132 17.53 2.85 -8.73
C LYS A 132 16.54 3.65 -7.88
N GLU A 133 15.26 3.45 -8.12
CA GLU A 133 14.16 4.12 -7.43
C GLU A 133 14.15 3.77 -5.93
N ALA A 134 14.46 2.51 -5.58
CA ALA A 134 14.61 2.11 -4.17
C ALA A 134 15.71 2.91 -3.46
N LYS A 135 16.87 3.09 -4.10
CA LYS A 135 17.99 3.86 -3.54
C LYS A 135 17.62 5.34 -3.39
N GLU A 136 16.96 5.93 -4.38
CA GLU A 136 16.48 7.32 -4.33
C GLU A 136 15.49 7.57 -3.18
N ASP A 137 14.53 6.66 -2.96
CA ASP A 137 13.59 6.75 -1.84
C ASP A 137 14.30 6.62 -0.49
N PHE A 138 15.27 5.70 -0.36
CA PHE A 138 16.07 5.55 0.86
C PHE A 138 16.95 6.77 1.15
N GLU A 139 17.58 7.36 0.14
CA GLU A 139 18.36 8.59 0.29
C GLU A 139 17.47 9.76 0.73
N THR A 140 16.27 9.86 0.15
CA THR A 140 15.29 10.88 0.51
C THR A 140 14.80 10.68 1.94
N LEU A 141 14.52 9.43 2.33
CA LEU A 141 14.14 9.07 3.68
C LEU A 141 15.19 9.51 4.71
N LEU A 142 16.48 9.35 4.43
CA LEU A 142 17.55 9.77 5.34
C LEU A 142 17.70 11.28 5.47
N LYS A 143 17.29 12.06 4.46
CA LYS A 143 17.23 13.52 4.56
C LYS A 143 16.07 13.98 5.44
N VAL A 144 14.95 13.26 5.38
CA VAL A 144 13.72 13.57 6.13
C VAL A 144 13.80 13.09 7.58
N ASP A 145 14.27 11.86 7.79
CA ASP A 145 14.37 11.22 9.10
C ASP A 145 15.73 10.51 9.27
N PRO A 146 16.77 11.27 9.69
CA PRO A 146 18.10 10.73 9.92
C PRO A 146 18.16 9.63 11.01
N SER A 147 17.14 9.51 11.87
CA SER A 147 17.10 8.48 12.92
C SER A 147 17.04 7.06 12.34
N LEU A 148 16.56 6.91 11.10
CA LEU A 148 16.45 5.65 10.38
C LEU A 148 17.76 5.20 9.70
N ASN A 149 18.87 5.92 9.88
CA ASN A 149 20.15 5.65 9.22
C ASN A 149 20.64 4.20 9.38
N ALA A 150 20.60 3.65 10.59
CA ALA A 150 21.04 2.27 10.83
C ALA A 150 20.19 1.26 10.04
N LEU A 151 18.87 1.46 10.04
CA LEU A 151 17.91 0.61 9.35
C LEU A 151 18.07 0.70 7.82
N VAL A 152 18.17 1.90 7.27
CA VAL A 152 18.34 2.10 5.83
C VAL A 152 19.69 1.56 5.34
N LYS A 153 20.77 1.73 6.10
CA LYS A 153 22.08 1.14 5.76
C LYS A 153 22.00 -0.38 5.68
N GLN A 154 21.28 -1.02 6.60
CA GLN A 154 21.06 -2.46 6.55
C GLN A 154 20.31 -2.88 5.28
N GLU A 155 19.23 -2.18 4.92
CA GLU A 155 18.45 -2.45 3.70
C GLU A 155 19.30 -2.28 2.43
N LEU A 156 20.09 -1.21 2.34
CA LEU A 156 20.98 -0.96 1.21
C LEU A 156 22.09 -2.01 1.09
N ASN A 157 22.63 -2.49 2.22
CA ASN A 157 23.62 -3.57 2.23
C ASN A 157 23.02 -4.88 1.70
N LEU A 158 21.82 -5.24 2.13
CA LEU A 158 21.11 -6.43 1.64
C LEU A 158 20.82 -6.32 0.14
N LEU A 159 20.41 -5.14 -0.33
CA LEU A 159 20.17 -4.88 -1.74
C LEU A 159 21.44 -5.05 -2.59
N ALA A 160 22.56 -4.51 -2.11
CA ALA A 160 23.85 -4.65 -2.79
C ALA A 160 24.32 -6.11 -2.88
N GLN A 161 24.11 -6.90 -1.82
CA GLN A 161 24.41 -8.34 -1.84
C GLN A 161 23.54 -9.08 -2.86
N ALA A 162 22.24 -8.80 -2.91
CA ALA A 162 21.33 -9.40 -3.89
C ALA A 162 21.71 -9.04 -5.33
N GLU A 163 22.10 -7.78 -5.58
CA GLU A 163 22.58 -7.30 -6.89
C GLU A 163 23.87 -8.01 -7.32
N GLN A 164 24.84 -8.17 -6.41
CA GLN A 164 26.07 -8.89 -6.69
C GLN A 164 25.82 -10.36 -7.04
N GLU A 165 24.93 -11.02 -6.30
CA GLU A 165 24.62 -12.44 -6.54
C GLU A 165 23.92 -12.63 -7.89
N LYS A 166 22.94 -11.79 -8.22
CA LYS A 166 22.28 -11.79 -9.53
C LYS A 166 23.27 -11.59 -10.66
N ASN A 167 24.18 -10.62 -10.53
CA ASN A 167 25.22 -10.36 -11.53
C ASN A 167 26.19 -11.54 -11.72
N LYS A 168 26.52 -12.27 -10.65
CA LYS A 168 27.35 -13.49 -10.76
C LYS A 168 26.62 -14.60 -11.49
N GLN A 169 25.34 -14.80 -11.18
CA GLN A 169 24.50 -15.80 -11.83
C GLN A 169 24.32 -15.49 -13.32
N ASP A 170 24.03 -14.24 -13.68
CA ASP A 170 23.89 -13.81 -15.07
C ASP A 170 25.18 -14.03 -15.86
N LYS A 171 26.34 -13.70 -15.27
CA LYS A 171 27.66 -13.98 -15.89
C LYS A 171 27.86 -15.49 -16.11
N SER A 172 27.57 -16.32 -15.12
CA SER A 172 27.71 -17.78 -15.22
C SER A 172 26.79 -18.37 -16.30
N ASN A 173 25.55 -17.90 -16.36
CA ASN A 173 24.56 -18.32 -17.36
C ASN A 173 24.99 -17.94 -18.77
N LEU A 174 25.49 -16.71 -18.97
CA LEU A 174 26.04 -16.27 -20.25
C LEU A 174 27.24 -17.12 -20.67
N THR A 175 28.19 -17.39 -19.78
CA THR A 175 29.33 -18.27 -20.11
C THR A 175 28.87 -19.66 -20.56
N ARG A 176 27.86 -20.24 -19.91
CA ARG A 176 27.32 -21.55 -20.30
C ARG A 176 26.66 -21.51 -21.69
N LEU A 177 25.89 -20.46 -22.00
CA LEU A 177 25.19 -20.31 -23.28
C LEU A 177 26.14 -20.22 -24.49
N PHE A 178 27.29 -19.58 -24.34
CA PHE A 178 28.29 -19.42 -25.41
C PHE A 178 29.35 -20.53 -25.46
N SER A 179 29.25 -21.54 -24.59
CA SER A 179 30.14 -22.71 -24.55
C SER A 179 29.54 -23.96 -25.22
N THR A 180 28.40 -23.82 -25.88
CA THR A 180 27.70 -24.82 -26.72
C THR A 180 27.71 -24.40 -28.17
#